data_AF-A0A947A0K1-F1
#
_entry.id   AF-A0A947A0K1-F1
#
_cell.length_a   1.000
_cell.length_b   1.000
_cell.length_c   1.000
_cell.angle_alpha   90.00
_cell.angle_beta   90.00
_cell.angle_gamma   90.00
#
_symmetry.space_group_name_H-M   'P 1'
#
loop_
_entity.id
_entity.type
_entity.pdbx_description
1 polymer ?
#
loop_
_entity_poly.entity_id
_entity_poly.type
_entity_poly.pdbx_seq_one_letter_code
_entity_poly.pdbx_strand_id
1 'polypeptide(L)'
;MSKKVTPYKDSKLTKKKQVEQMFDNISGSYDGLNRVISLGTDVKWRKKVVAMVEATNPDSILDIATGTGDLAIQMVKTGAS
;
A
#
# COMPACT_ATOMS: atom_id res chain seq x y z
N MET A 1 10.81 -19.14 24.15
CA MET A 1 11.78 -18.77 23.09
C MET A 1 11.00 -18.26 21.87
N SER A 2 11.23 -17.03 21.40
CA SER A 2 10.51 -16.47 20.26
C SER A 2 10.94 -17.15 18.95
N LYS A 3 10.00 -17.69 18.19
CA LYS A 3 10.29 -18.39 16.93
C LYS A 3 10.75 -17.35 15.90
N LYS A 4 11.97 -17.48 15.36
CA LYS A 4 12.44 -16.61 14.28
C LYS A 4 11.61 -16.89 13.02
N VAL A 5 10.72 -15.97 12.67
CA VAL A 5 9.94 -15.99 11.42
C VAL A 5 10.72 -15.28 10.33
N THR A 6 10.97 -15.97 9.22
CA THR A 6 11.60 -15.45 8.00
C THR A 6 10.74 -15.79 6.78
N PRO A 7 10.73 -14.94 5.73
CA PRO A 7 9.95 -15.21 4.50
C PRO A 7 10.38 -16.50 3.78
N TYR A 8 11.70 -16.74 3.69
CA TYR A 8 12.26 -17.87 2.95
C TYR A 8 13.10 -18.74 3.89
N LYS A 9 12.60 -19.94 4.21
CA LYS A 9 13.21 -20.84 5.21
C LYS A 9 14.62 -21.31 4.82
N ASP A 10 14.86 -21.50 3.52
CA ASP A 10 16.13 -22.04 2.99
C ASP A 10 17.06 -20.94 2.43
N SER A 11 16.75 -19.67 2.66
CA SER A 11 17.56 -18.56 2.17
C SER A 11 18.74 -18.26 3.09
N LYS A 12 19.94 -18.12 2.51
CA LYS A 12 21.15 -17.67 3.21
C LYS A 12 21.18 -16.16 3.48
N LEU A 13 20.19 -15.41 2.97
CA LEU A 13 20.10 -13.97 3.16
C LEU A 13 19.67 -13.61 4.58
N THR A 14 20.06 -12.43 5.05
CA THR A 14 19.56 -11.88 6.31
C THR A 14 18.04 -11.67 6.24
N LYS A 15 17.35 -11.71 7.39
CA LYS A 15 15.89 -11.49 7.44
C LYS A 15 15.48 -10.19 6.72
N LYS A 16 16.24 -9.11 6.90
CA LYS A 16 15.98 -7.83 6.23
C LYS A 16 15.98 -7.98 4.70
N LYS A 17 17.03 -8.58 4.13
CA LYS A 17 17.13 -8.82 2.68
C LYS A 17 16.05 -9.76 2.16
N GLN A 18 15.64 -10.75 2.95
CA GLN A 18 14.53 -11.63 2.57
C GLN A 18 13.19 -10.87 2.53
N VAL A 19 12.96 -9.94 3.46
CA VAL A 19 11.75 -9.11 3.48
C VAL A 19 11.75 -8.17 2.28
N GLU A 20 12.86 -7.50 1.99
CA GLU A 20 13.03 -6.66 0.79
C GLU A 20 12.71 -7.47 -0.48
N GLN A 21 13.36 -8.62 -0.67
CA GLN A 21 13.13 -9.49 -1.84
C GLN A 21 11.67 -9.99 -1.92
N MET A 22 11.04 -10.31 -0.79
CA MET A 22 9.64 -10.71 -0.77
C MET A 22 8.74 -9.58 -1.28
N PHE A 23 8.97 -8.35 -0.83
CA PHE A 23 8.24 -7.18 -1.29
C PHE A 23 8.52 -6.86 -2.76
N ASP A 24 9.77 -6.95 -3.22
CA ASP A 24 10.13 -6.75 -4.63
C ASP A 24 9.34 -7.69 -5.54
N ASN A 25 9.25 -8.97 -5.16
CA ASN A 25 8.54 -10.00 -5.92
C ASN A 25 7.02 -9.76 -6.00
N ILE A 26 6.40 -9.22 -4.95
CA ILE A 26 4.95 -9.00 -4.93
C ILE A 26 4.54 -7.59 -5.35
N SER A 27 5.48 -6.65 -5.46
CA SER A 27 5.24 -5.23 -5.72
C SER A 27 4.28 -4.97 -6.88
N GLY A 28 4.48 -5.64 -8.03
CA GLY A 28 3.62 -5.51 -9.21
C GLY A 28 2.22 -6.11 -9.06
N SER A 29 2.00 -6.97 -8.06
CA SER A 29 0.71 -7.61 -7.75
C SER A 29 0.10 -7.09 -6.44
N TYR A 30 0.75 -6.13 -5.78
CA TYR A 30 0.47 -5.76 -4.39
C TYR A 30 -0.96 -5.26 -4.21
N ASP A 31 -1.44 -4.43 -5.14
CA ASP A 31 -2.82 -3.93 -5.11
C ASP A 31 -3.85 -5.03 -5.39
N GLY A 32 -3.52 -5.99 -6.27
CA GLY A 32 -4.34 -7.18 -6.50
C GLY A 32 -4.42 -8.08 -5.26
N LEU A 33 -3.29 -8.28 -4.58
CA LEU A 33 -3.24 -9.02 -3.33
C LEU A 33 -4.08 -8.32 -2.25
N ASN A 34 -3.90 -7.01 -2.07
CA ASN A 34 -4.68 -6.19 -1.14
C ASN A 34 -6.18 -6.29 -1.42
N ARG A 35 -6.56 -6.29 -2.69
CA ARG A 35 -7.95 -6.46 -3.13
C ARG A 35 -8.53 -7.81 -2.71
N VAL A 36 -7.77 -8.88 -2.87
CA VAL A 36 -8.20 -10.24 -2.49
C VAL A 36 -8.27 -10.39 -0.97
N ILE A 37 -7.19 -10.07 -0.24
CA ILE A 37 -7.12 -10.30 1.21
C ILE A 37 -8.09 -9.42 2.00
N SER A 38 -8.43 -8.23 1.48
CA SER A 38 -9.42 -7.35 2.10
C SER A 38 -10.85 -7.64 1.66
N LEU A 39 -11.07 -8.64 0.80
CA LEU A 39 -12.35 -8.93 0.15
C LEU A 39 -12.96 -7.68 -0.54
N GLY A 40 -12.11 -6.82 -1.12
CA GLY A 40 -12.53 -5.59 -1.78
C GLY A 40 -12.89 -4.42 -0.87
N THR A 41 -12.68 -4.56 0.44
CA THR A 41 -13.00 -3.49 1.40
C THR A 41 -12.02 -2.31 1.28
N ASP A 42 -10.77 -2.56 0.87
CA ASP A 42 -9.76 -1.53 0.68
C ASP A 42 -10.25 -0.40 -0.26
N VAL A 43 -10.96 -0.73 -1.34
CA VAL A 43 -11.48 0.29 -2.26
C VAL A 43 -12.56 1.16 -1.64
N LYS A 44 -13.41 0.60 -0.77
CA LYS A 44 -14.41 1.40 -0.06
C LYS A 44 -13.73 2.37 0.89
N TRP A 45 -12.67 1.94 1.58
CA TRP A 45 -11.89 2.80 2.46
C TRP A 45 -11.19 3.91 1.69
N ARG A 46 -10.52 3.63 0.56
CA ARG A 46 -9.88 4.66 -0.27
C ARG A 46 -10.88 5.69 -0.78
N LYS A 47 -12.03 5.25 -1.31
CA LYS A 47 -13.11 6.17 -1.72
C LYS A 47 -13.59 7.07 -0.58
N LYS A 48 -13.74 6.51 0.62
CA LYS A 48 -14.13 7.29 1.81
C LYS A 48 -13.07 8.33 2.15
N VAL A 49 -11.78 7.97 2.13
CA VAL A 49 -10.68 8.90 2.39
C VAL A 49 -10.66 10.03 1.36
N VAL A 50 -10.77 9.71 0.07
CA VAL A 50 -10.84 10.72 -1.00
C VAL A 50 -12.01 11.68 -0.79
N ALA A 51 -13.21 11.17 -0.51
CA ALA A 51 -14.39 12.02 -0.28
C ALA A 51 -14.23 12.93 0.95
N MET A 52 -13.59 12.43 2.02
CA MET A 52 -13.31 13.24 3.21
C MET A 52 -12.31 14.36 2.93
N VAL A 53 -11.29 14.09 2.12
CA VAL A 53 -10.27 15.09 1.73
C VAL A 53 -10.84 16.09 0.71
N GLU A 54 -11.60 15.62 -0.28
CA GLU A 54 -12.28 16.48 -1.26
C GLU A 54 -13.18 17.53 -0.58
N ALA A 55 -13.90 17.12 0.48
CA ALA A 55 -14.75 18.01 1.27
C ALA A 55 -14.00 19.16 1.96
N THR A 56 -12.67 19.10 2.09
CA THR A 56 -11.87 20.19 2.64
C THR A 56 -11.43 21.21 1.59
N ASN A 57 -11.77 21.01 0.31
CA ASN A 57 -11.34 21.82 -0.84
C ASN A 57 -9.83 22.12 -0.83
N PRO A 58 -8.97 21.09 -0.83
CA PRO A 58 -7.53 21.27 -0.68
C PRO A 58 -6.90 21.83 -1.95
N ASP A 59 -5.99 22.78 -1.79
CA ASP A 59 -5.18 23.30 -2.91
C ASP A 59 -4.04 22.34 -3.30
N SER A 60 -3.45 21.63 -2.32
CA SER A 60 -2.35 20.68 -2.53
C SER A 60 -2.44 19.49 -1.56
N ILE A 61 -1.88 18.33 -1.96
CA ILE A 61 -1.92 17.07 -1.19
C ILE A 61 -0.53 16.41 -1.18
N LEU A 62 -0.12 15.91 -0.01
CA LEU A 62 1.08 15.09 0.17
C LEU A 62 0.71 13.70 0.72
N ASP A 63 1.01 12.65 -0.04
CA ASP A 63 0.84 11.25 0.38
C ASP A 63 2.18 10.67 0.87
N ILE A 64 2.30 10.50 2.20
CA ILE A 64 3.52 9.99 2.83
C ILE A 64 3.47 8.47 2.88
N ALA A 65 4.57 7.83 2.44
CA ALA A 65 4.64 6.37 2.32
C ALA A 65 3.58 5.78 1.36
N THR A 66 3.35 6.49 0.25
CA THR A 66 2.32 6.21 -0.76
C THR A 66 2.35 4.79 -1.38
N GLY A 67 3.45 4.05 -1.22
CA GLY A 67 3.58 2.69 -1.74
C GLY A 67 3.45 2.67 -3.26
N THR A 68 2.48 1.92 -3.78
CA THR A 68 2.19 1.84 -5.23
C THR A 68 1.57 3.10 -5.81
N GLY A 69 1.19 4.09 -4.99
CA GLY A 69 0.59 5.33 -5.46
C GLY A 69 -0.91 5.27 -5.69
N ASP A 70 -1.58 4.14 -5.44
CA ASP A 70 -3.00 3.96 -5.73
C ASP A 70 -3.91 4.99 -5.01
N LEU A 71 -3.57 5.40 -3.79
CA LEU A 71 -4.32 6.45 -3.10
C LEU A 71 -4.02 7.84 -3.70
N ALA A 72 -2.75 8.19 -3.90
CA ALA A 72 -2.34 9.45 -4.50
C ALA A 72 -2.98 9.68 -5.88
N ILE A 73 -3.05 8.65 -6.73
CA ILE A 73 -3.73 8.72 -8.03
C ILE A 73 -5.23 9.01 -7.85
N GLN A 74 -5.88 8.40 -6.85
CA GLN A 74 -7.30 8.67 -6.60
C GLN A 74 -7.55 10.09 -6.06
N MET A 75 -6.56 10.70 -5.40
CA MET A 75 -6.65 12.08 -4.90
C MET A 75 -6.69 13.13 -6.02
N VAL A 76 -6.32 12.81 -7.26
CA VAL A 76 -6.50 13.73 -8.41
C VAL A 76 -7.96 14.19 -8.56
N LYS A 77 -8.91 13.39 -8.07
CA LYS A 77 -10.34 13.74 -8.08
C LYS A 77 -10.70 14.95 -7.22
N THR A 78 -9.87 15.31 -6.24
CA THR A 78 -10.12 16.47 -5.38
C THR A 78 -9.82 17.80 -6.06
N GLY A 79 -9.17 17.78 -7.25
CA GLY A 79 -8.77 18.99 -7.96
C GLY A 79 -7.54 19.70 -7.40
N ALA A 80 -6.90 19.13 -6.37
CA ALA A 80 -5.65 19.66 -5.82
C ALA A 80 -4.49 19.52 -6.82
N SER A 81 -3.58 20.49 -6.85
CA SER A 81 -2.46 20.59 -7.81
C SER A 81 -1.11 20.82 -7.14
#